data_AF-A0A0C1CBS0-F1
#
_entry.id   AF-A0A0C1CBS0-F1
#
_cell.length_a   1.000
_cell.length_b   1.000
_cell.length_c   1.000
_cell.angle_alpha   90.00
_cell.angle_beta   90.00
_cell.angle_gamma   90.00
#
_symmetry.space_group_name_H-M   'P 1'
#
loop_
_entity.id
_entity.type
_entity.pdbx_description
1 polymer ?
#
loop_
_entity_poly.entity_id
_entity_poly.type
_entity_poly.pdbx_seq_one_letter_code
_entity_poly.pdbx_strand_id
1 'polypeptide(L)'
;MFTAPLPDSLLPKCRADESLLAEIITQKFADHLPLYRIAEIFKRDGIVISRKLLSQWVIRSAMALKPLYNVMVEKVLSSKNIFIDETPVKLWEIEKCKQAYMWVVVGGNESNPAYRIYDFRQDRCHEHVLDILKNYCGGLHSDKYAAYQRLAERKIITWFPCWSHIRRKFFEAEAGDPAFRKWILRKIRYLFMLERVAWARLPEERLRIRQEKEVPIIDDLIEKIKSKLTDGKILPKSKLKEAMGYFCGLIPYLKNYTKDAFARLDNNAAERAVRPLAIGRKNWLFFGSPDGGEAGAILLSLVQTCRGLGINPREYLEDVMRRIMGHNSQKIYELLPDEWLKNRNQKAVTQSVFYYRVHLAKQKRLLVDYEPSFPVVSIVASDSLLYSPYAKRGHDQNFP
;
A
#
# COMPACT_ATOMS: atom_id res chain seq x y z
N MET A 1 15.88 -26.95 -40.78
CA MET A 1 14.57 -26.68 -40.14
C MET A 1 14.77 -25.48 -39.23
N PHE A 2 14.41 -24.28 -39.68
CA PHE A 2 14.49 -23.07 -38.84
C PHE A 2 13.22 -22.99 -38.02
N THR A 3 13.23 -23.54 -36.82
CA THR A 3 12.15 -23.34 -35.84
C THR A 3 12.34 -21.97 -35.20
N ALA A 4 11.29 -21.15 -35.17
CA ALA A 4 11.29 -19.91 -34.41
C ALA A 4 11.69 -20.21 -32.94
N PRO A 5 12.51 -19.35 -32.30
CA PRO A 5 12.83 -19.53 -30.89
C PRO A 5 11.53 -19.59 -30.09
N LEU A 6 11.47 -20.49 -29.11
CA LEU A 6 10.34 -20.56 -28.18
C LEU A 6 10.15 -19.16 -27.58
N PRO A 7 8.91 -18.66 -27.45
CA PRO A 7 8.67 -17.42 -26.72
C PRO A 7 9.24 -17.54 -25.30
N ASP A 8 9.74 -16.43 -24.78
CA ASP A 8 10.22 -16.36 -23.40
C ASP A 8 9.10 -16.82 -22.47
N SER A 9 9.45 -17.73 -21.55
CA SER A 9 8.54 -18.20 -20.52
C SER A 9 9.14 -17.98 -19.14
N LEU A 10 8.31 -17.56 -18.20
CA LEU A 10 8.73 -17.33 -16.81
C LEU A 10 9.36 -18.58 -16.21
N LEU A 11 8.77 -19.75 -16.49
CA LEU A 11 9.15 -21.04 -15.94
C LEU A 11 9.56 -21.99 -17.07
N PRO A 12 10.86 -22.20 -17.32
CA PRO A 12 11.31 -23.11 -18.36
C PRO A 12 10.72 -24.52 -18.20
N LYS A 13 10.23 -25.09 -19.31
CA LYS A 13 9.60 -26.42 -19.40
C LYS A 13 8.37 -26.58 -18.48
N CYS A 14 7.71 -25.48 -18.12
CA CYS A 14 6.44 -25.52 -17.41
C CYS A 14 5.29 -25.88 -18.38
N ARG A 15 4.30 -26.63 -17.90
CA ARG A 15 3.08 -26.94 -18.67
C ARG A 15 2.01 -25.84 -18.55
N ALA A 16 2.18 -24.90 -17.62
CA ALA A 16 1.26 -23.79 -17.42
C ALA A 16 1.76 -22.56 -18.17
N ASP A 17 0.87 -21.95 -18.97
CA ASP A 17 1.07 -20.63 -19.56
C ASP A 17 1.05 -19.54 -18.49
N GLU A 18 1.68 -18.40 -18.77
CA GLU A 18 1.75 -17.26 -17.86
C GLU A 18 0.36 -16.73 -17.44
N SER A 19 -0.66 -16.85 -18.32
CA SER A 19 -2.04 -16.50 -17.97
C SER A 19 -2.61 -17.37 -16.85
N LEU A 20 -2.33 -18.68 -16.87
CA LEU A 20 -2.76 -19.63 -15.83
C LEU A 20 -2.00 -19.36 -14.52
N LEU A 21 -0.70 -19.07 -14.60
CA LEU A 21 0.08 -18.69 -13.42
C LEU A 21 -0.47 -17.39 -12.80
N ALA A 22 -0.80 -16.40 -13.63
CA ALA A 22 -1.33 -15.10 -13.19
C ALA A 22 -2.68 -15.27 -12.49
N GLU A 23 -3.54 -16.13 -13.05
CA GLU A 23 -4.84 -16.49 -12.49
C GLU A 23 -4.69 -17.16 -11.11
N ILE A 24 -3.84 -18.19 -11.00
CA ILE A 24 -3.59 -18.90 -9.73
C ILE A 24 -3.06 -17.95 -8.65
N ILE A 25 -2.10 -17.08 -9.01
CA ILE A 25 -1.52 -16.10 -8.08
C ILE A 25 -2.59 -15.09 -7.65
N THR A 26 -3.41 -14.59 -8.59
CA THR A 26 -4.48 -13.63 -8.30
C THR A 26 -5.52 -14.24 -7.37
N GLN A 27 -6.04 -15.43 -7.69
CA GLN A 27 -6.99 -16.15 -6.83
C GLN A 27 -6.43 -16.38 -5.41
N LYS A 28 -5.14 -16.73 -5.31
CA LYS A 28 -4.52 -17.00 -4.01
C LYS A 28 -4.32 -15.74 -3.17
N PHE A 29 -3.82 -14.66 -3.77
CA PHE A 29 -3.30 -13.50 -3.03
C PHE A 29 -4.20 -12.26 -3.10
N ALA A 30 -5.07 -12.15 -4.11
CA ALA A 30 -6.12 -11.14 -4.17
C ALA A 30 -7.44 -11.67 -3.58
N ASP A 31 -7.82 -12.90 -3.93
CA ASP A 31 -9.13 -13.48 -3.52
C ASP A 31 -9.01 -14.39 -2.30
N HIS A 32 -7.79 -14.57 -1.79
CA HIS A 32 -7.50 -15.30 -0.56
C HIS A 32 -7.93 -16.77 -0.61
N LEU A 33 -7.89 -17.39 -1.79
CA LEU A 33 -8.24 -18.79 -1.97
C LEU A 33 -7.06 -19.71 -1.60
N PRO A 34 -7.26 -20.69 -0.71
CA PRO A 34 -6.27 -21.72 -0.46
C PRO A 34 -6.13 -22.63 -1.69
N LEU A 35 -4.92 -23.16 -1.92
CA LEU A 35 -4.59 -23.92 -3.13
C LEU A 35 -5.47 -25.17 -3.34
N TYR A 36 -6.01 -25.77 -2.26
CA TYR A 36 -6.93 -26.90 -2.42
C TYR A 36 -8.26 -26.49 -3.06
N ARG A 37 -8.79 -25.29 -2.74
CA ARG A 37 -10.01 -24.77 -3.36
C ARG A 37 -9.78 -24.42 -4.82
N ILE A 38 -8.60 -23.86 -5.14
CA ILE A 38 -8.21 -23.60 -6.53
C ILE A 38 -8.15 -24.92 -7.32
N ALA A 39 -7.59 -25.98 -6.75
CA ALA A 39 -7.59 -27.31 -7.39
C ALA A 39 -9.01 -27.86 -7.59
N GLU A 40 -9.91 -27.67 -6.63
CA GLU A 40 -11.32 -28.07 -6.75
C GLU A 40 -12.08 -27.27 -7.82
N ILE A 41 -11.79 -25.97 -7.96
CA ILE A 41 -12.34 -25.12 -9.02
C ILE A 41 -11.94 -25.69 -10.38
N PHE A 42 -10.63 -25.90 -10.63
CA PHE A 42 -10.17 -26.48 -11.89
C PHE A 42 -10.75 -27.87 -12.15
N LYS A 43 -10.94 -28.68 -11.11
CA LYS A 43 -11.53 -30.02 -11.24
C LYS A 43 -12.96 -29.97 -11.79
N ARG A 44 -13.73 -28.93 -11.50
CA ARG A 44 -15.10 -28.76 -12.05
C ARG A 44 -15.10 -28.59 -13.55
N ASP A 45 -14.02 -28.02 -14.10
CA ASP A 45 -13.82 -27.84 -15.54
C ASP A 45 -13.06 -29.05 -16.16
N GLY A 46 -12.94 -30.17 -15.44
CA GLY A 46 -12.23 -31.36 -15.89
C GLY A 46 -10.71 -31.28 -15.82
N ILE A 47 -10.14 -30.20 -15.27
CA ILE A 47 -8.69 -29.97 -15.20
C ILE A 47 -8.17 -30.45 -13.85
N VAL A 48 -7.40 -31.54 -13.84
CA VAL A 48 -6.86 -32.14 -12.61
C VAL A 48 -5.43 -31.66 -12.35
N ILE A 49 -5.26 -30.80 -11.33
CA ILE A 49 -3.95 -30.27 -10.90
C ILE A 49 -3.75 -30.60 -9.42
N SER A 50 -2.62 -31.24 -9.10
CA SER A 50 -2.30 -31.55 -7.70
C SER A 50 -1.96 -30.29 -6.90
N ARG A 51 -2.30 -30.28 -5.60
CA ARG A 51 -1.92 -29.20 -4.67
C ARG A 51 -0.41 -28.97 -4.62
N LYS A 52 0.36 -30.05 -4.72
CA LYS A 52 1.83 -30.00 -4.76
C LYS A 52 2.32 -29.21 -5.98
N LEU A 53 1.75 -29.49 -7.16
CA LEU A 53 2.12 -28.79 -8.39
C LEU A 53 1.72 -27.30 -8.34
N LEU A 54 0.51 -26.98 -7.86
CA LEU A 54 0.10 -25.58 -7.64
C LEU A 54 1.07 -24.84 -6.70
N SER A 55 1.48 -25.50 -5.60
CA SER A 55 2.43 -24.91 -4.66
C SER A 55 3.79 -24.66 -5.29
N GLN A 56 4.28 -25.60 -6.10
CA GLN A 56 5.54 -25.47 -6.83
C GLN A 56 5.49 -24.30 -7.83
N TRP A 57 4.38 -24.17 -8.57
CA TRP A 57 4.20 -23.05 -9.51
C TRP A 57 4.18 -21.71 -8.81
N VAL A 58 3.47 -21.59 -7.68
CA VAL A 58 3.43 -20.35 -6.88
C VAL A 58 4.84 -19.97 -6.39
N ILE A 59 5.57 -20.91 -5.79
CA ILE A 59 6.91 -20.64 -5.26
C ILE A 59 7.88 -20.25 -6.39
N ARG A 60 7.90 -21.02 -7.49
CA ARG A 60 8.80 -20.74 -8.60
C ARG A 60 8.49 -19.40 -9.28
N SER A 61 7.21 -19.06 -9.44
CA SER A 61 6.80 -17.76 -10.00
C SER A 61 7.26 -16.61 -9.11
N ALA A 62 7.11 -16.75 -7.79
CA ALA A 62 7.61 -15.75 -6.85
C ALA A 62 9.13 -15.55 -6.97
N MET A 63 9.90 -16.63 -7.05
CA MET A 63 11.35 -16.54 -7.20
C MET A 63 11.75 -15.87 -8.52
N ALA A 64 11.06 -16.17 -9.62
CA ALA A 64 11.30 -15.52 -10.90
C ALA A 64 10.95 -14.01 -10.87
N LEU A 65 9.97 -13.61 -10.05
CA LEU A 65 9.57 -12.20 -9.88
C LEU A 65 10.38 -11.46 -8.80
N LYS A 66 11.28 -12.14 -8.08
CA LYS A 66 12.08 -11.56 -6.99
C LYS A 66 12.91 -10.34 -7.41
N PRO A 67 13.54 -10.27 -8.61
CA PRO A 67 14.26 -9.07 -9.04
C PRO A 67 13.36 -7.83 -9.06
N LEU A 68 12.11 -7.97 -9.52
CA LEU A 68 11.15 -6.86 -9.54
C LEU A 68 10.72 -6.46 -8.13
N TYR A 69 10.50 -7.44 -7.25
CA TYR A 69 10.25 -7.19 -5.83
C TYR A 69 11.39 -6.40 -5.17
N ASN A 70 12.65 -6.75 -5.45
CA ASN A 70 13.81 -6.03 -4.88
C ASN A 70 13.82 -4.55 -5.32
N VAL A 71 13.51 -4.26 -6.58
CA VAL A 71 13.38 -2.87 -7.05
C VAL A 71 12.22 -2.14 -6.33
N MET A 72 11.11 -2.82 -6.03
CA MET A 72 10.05 -2.23 -5.21
C MET A 72 10.52 -1.92 -3.78
N VAL A 73 11.34 -2.79 -3.18
CA VAL A 73 11.94 -2.55 -1.85
C VAL A 73 12.80 -1.28 -1.88
N GLU A 74 13.70 -1.16 -2.86
CA GLU A 74 14.55 0.04 -3.03
C GLU A 74 13.71 1.31 -3.20
N LYS A 75 12.60 1.24 -3.94
CA LYS A 75 11.70 2.37 -4.13
C LYS A 75 10.99 2.79 -2.84
N VAL A 76 10.61 1.83 -2.00
CA VAL A 76 10.02 2.11 -0.68
C VAL A 76 11.06 2.71 0.26
N LEU A 77 12.28 2.15 0.30
CA LEU A 77 13.34 2.63 1.19
C LEU A 77 13.97 3.95 0.73
N SER A 78 13.75 4.39 -0.51
CA SER A 78 14.09 5.75 -0.96
C SER A 78 13.01 6.80 -0.65
N SER A 79 11.89 6.39 -0.05
CA SER A 79 10.79 7.31 0.27
C SER A 79 11.11 8.18 1.49
N LYS A 80 10.75 9.46 1.43
CA LYS A 80 10.92 10.39 2.57
C LYS A 80 10.29 9.83 3.85
N ASN A 81 9.08 9.29 3.73
CA ASN A 81 8.32 8.73 4.83
C ASN A 81 7.81 7.33 4.48
N ILE A 82 7.95 6.39 5.41
CA ILE A 82 7.40 5.03 5.32
C ILE A 82 6.47 4.73 6.49
N PHE A 83 5.65 3.70 6.31
CA PHE A 83 4.72 3.17 7.29
C PHE A 83 5.02 1.69 7.47
N ILE A 84 5.22 1.26 8.70
CA ILE A 84 5.62 -0.12 8.99
C ILE A 84 4.73 -0.72 10.07
N ASP A 85 4.37 -1.98 9.89
CA ASP A 85 3.66 -2.78 10.89
C ASP A 85 4.09 -4.24 10.77
N GLU A 86 3.98 -5.00 11.85
CA GLU A 86 4.30 -6.43 11.87
C GLU A 86 3.13 -7.24 12.39
N THR A 87 2.87 -8.37 11.74
CA THR A 87 1.73 -9.21 12.11
C THR A 87 2.13 -10.69 12.20
N PRO A 88 1.64 -11.43 13.22
CA PRO A 88 1.98 -12.82 13.38
C PRO A 88 1.32 -13.69 12.31
N VAL A 89 2.06 -14.64 11.75
CA VAL A 89 1.56 -15.66 10.83
C VAL A 89 1.97 -17.05 11.33
N LYS A 90 1.30 -18.10 10.87
CA LYS A 90 1.66 -19.47 11.22
C LYS A 90 2.57 -20.06 10.16
N LEU A 91 3.65 -20.69 10.59
CA LEU A 91 4.55 -21.49 9.76
C LEU A 91 4.43 -22.94 10.23
N TRP A 92 4.15 -23.85 9.29
CA TRP A 92 4.12 -25.28 9.55
C TRP A 92 5.52 -25.79 9.91
N GLU A 93 5.57 -26.54 10.99
CA GLU A 93 6.70 -27.35 11.46
C GLU A 93 6.14 -28.77 11.70
N ILE A 94 7.01 -29.78 11.77
CA ILE A 94 6.55 -31.16 11.94
C ILE A 94 5.62 -31.23 13.17
N GLU A 95 4.41 -31.74 12.98
CA GLU A 95 3.34 -31.92 13.98
C GLU A 95 2.75 -30.65 14.62
N LYS A 96 3.30 -29.45 14.39
CA LYS A 96 2.74 -28.19 14.94
C LYS A 96 3.07 -26.97 14.09
N CYS A 97 2.25 -25.93 14.20
CA CYS A 97 2.61 -24.62 13.66
C CYS A 97 3.45 -23.84 14.68
N LYS A 98 4.56 -23.24 14.23
CA LYS A 98 5.26 -22.20 14.97
C LYS A 98 4.80 -20.80 14.54
N GLN A 99 5.01 -19.82 15.42
CA GLN A 99 4.69 -18.42 15.14
C GLN A 99 5.82 -17.76 14.37
N ALA A 100 5.52 -17.33 13.14
CA ALA A 100 6.35 -16.51 12.29
C ALA A 100 5.74 -15.11 12.17
N TYR A 101 6.37 -14.21 11.44
CA TYR A 101 5.92 -12.83 11.29
C TYR A 101 6.04 -12.36 9.85
N MET A 102 5.12 -11.47 9.47
CA MET A 102 5.21 -10.72 8.24
C MET A 102 5.29 -9.24 8.59
N TRP A 103 6.36 -8.60 8.17
CA TRP A 103 6.46 -7.15 8.17
C TRP A 103 5.80 -6.60 6.93
N VAL A 104 5.12 -5.48 7.09
CA VAL A 104 4.50 -4.75 6.00
C VAL A 104 5.08 -3.35 6.00
N VAL A 105 5.75 -2.99 4.92
CA VAL A 105 6.34 -1.66 4.72
C VAL A 105 5.63 -0.98 3.56
N VAL A 106 5.12 0.21 3.79
CA VAL A 106 4.37 0.99 2.81
C VAL A 106 5.09 2.31 2.56
N GLY A 107 5.37 2.61 1.30
CA GLY A 107 6.12 3.79 0.87
C GLY A 107 5.81 4.17 -0.58
N GLY A 108 6.50 5.19 -1.07
CA GLY A 108 6.29 5.81 -2.38
C GLY A 108 5.88 7.27 -2.25
N ASN A 109 5.23 7.81 -3.28
CA ASN A 109 4.83 9.22 -3.40
C ASN A 109 4.30 9.82 -2.08
N GLU A 110 4.72 11.05 -1.80
CA GLU A 110 4.66 11.68 -0.47
C GLU A 110 3.23 11.83 0.11
N SER A 111 2.21 11.93 -0.76
CA SER A 111 0.81 12.15 -0.34
C SER A 111 0.00 10.86 -0.21
N ASN A 112 0.27 9.87 -1.05
CA ASN A 112 -0.42 8.57 -1.08
C ASN A 112 0.58 7.48 -1.51
N PRO A 113 1.18 6.76 -0.55
CA PRO A 113 2.16 5.72 -0.83
C PRO A 113 1.64 4.65 -1.79
N ALA A 114 2.34 4.46 -2.89
CA ALA A 114 1.96 3.53 -3.96
C ALA A 114 2.24 2.06 -3.60
N TYR A 115 3.41 1.80 -3.00
CA TYR A 115 3.98 0.46 -2.86
C TYR A 115 3.69 -0.14 -1.48
N ARG A 116 3.44 -1.45 -1.48
CA ARG A 116 3.28 -2.28 -0.27
C ARG A 116 4.23 -3.44 -0.38
N ILE A 117 5.19 -3.52 0.53
CA ILE A 117 6.17 -4.59 0.66
C ILE A 117 5.78 -5.46 1.83
N TYR A 118 5.83 -6.76 1.62
CA TYR A 118 5.71 -7.77 2.66
C TYR A 118 7.04 -8.48 2.77
N ASP A 119 7.53 -8.66 3.99
CA ASP A 119 8.79 -9.34 4.29
C ASP A 119 8.55 -10.40 5.36
N PHE A 120 8.83 -11.67 5.03
CA PHE A 120 8.55 -12.82 5.88
C PHE A 120 9.77 -13.17 6.73
N ARG A 121 9.56 -13.33 8.03
CA ARG A 121 10.59 -13.83 8.97
C ARG A 121 10.02 -14.91 9.86
N GLN A 122 10.89 -15.82 10.30
CA GLN A 122 10.47 -16.96 11.12
C GLN A 122 10.26 -16.62 12.60
N ASP A 123 10.61 -15.42 13.04
CA ASP A 123 10.46 -14.94 14.42
C ASP A 123 10.29 -13.40 14.48
N ARG A 124 10.22 -12.83 15.69
CA ARG A 124 10.06 -11.37 15.93
C ARG A 124 11.36 -10.69 16.41
N CYS A 125 12.52 -11.18 16.00
CA CYS A 125 13.78 -10.62 16.49
C CYS A 125 14.02 -9.17 16.02
N HIS A 126 14.75 -8.38 16.82
CA HIS A 126 14.99 -6.97 16.53
C HIS A 126 15.92 -6.77 15.32
N GLU A 127 16.78 -7.74 15.06
CA GLU A 127 17.75 -7.78 13.96
C GLU A 127 17.05 -7.73 12.60
N HIS A 128 15.86 -8.32 12.46
CA HIS A 128 15.09 -8.28 11.22
C HIS A 128 14.68 -6.86 10.83
N VAL A 129 14.38 -5.99 11.81
CA VAL A 129 14.06 -4.59 11.54
C VAL A 129 15.28 -3.85 11.00
N LEU A 130 16.49 -4.17 11.49
CA LEU A 130 17.73 -3.57 10.99
C LEU A 130 18.02 -3.98 9.55
N ASP A 131 17.71 -5.24 9.21
CA ASP A 131 17.88 -5.78 7.86
C ASP A 131 16.83 -5.22 6.89
N ILE A 132 15.56 -5.19 7.28
CA ILE A 132 14.45 -4.63 6.46
C ILE A 132 14.66 -3.15 6.19
N LEU A 133 15.08 -2.38 7.20
CA LEU A 133 15.30 -0.94 7.10
C LEU A 133 16.76 -0.59 6.76
N LYS A 134 17.52 -1.55 6.22
CA LYS A 134 18.90 -1.32 5.84
C LYS A 134 18.97 -0.16 4.85
N ASN A 135 19.85 0.80 5.13
CA ASN A 135 20.06 2.02 4.35
C ASN A 135 18.87 3.02 4.35
N TYR A 136 17.85 2.83 5.19
CA TYR A 136 16.77 3.80 5.34
C TYR A 136 17.15 4.92 6.33
N CYS A 137 16.98 6.18 5.91
CA CYS A 137 17.26 7.37 6.74
C CYS A 137 16.15 8.44 6.65
N GLY A 138 14.89 8.02 6.71
CA GLY A 138 13.73 8.91 6.63
C GLY A 138 12.82 8.87 7.85
N GLY A 139 11.58 9.30 7.64
CA GLY A 139 10.54 9.28 8.65
C GLY A 139 9.77 7.96 8.69
N LEU A 140 9.62 7.36 9.86
CA LEU A 140 9.00 6.05 10.02
C LEU A 140 7.74 6.16 10.89
N HIS A 141 6.61 5.74 10.35
CA HIS A 141 5.34 5.65 11.09
C HIS A 141 5.15 4.21 11.56
N SER A 142 4.89 4.02 12.86
CA SER A 142 4.62 2.70 13.42
C SER A 142 3.84 2.78 14.74
N ASP A 143 3.38 1.63 15.22
CA ASP A 143 3.05 1.47 16.64
C ASP A 143 4.33 1.40 17.50
N LYS A 144 4.19 1.39 18.83
CA LYS A 144 5.32 1.24 19.75
C LYS A 144 5.87 -0.18 19.74
N TYR A 145 7.01 -0.33 19.09
CA TYR A 145 7.86 -1.51 19.18
C TYR A 145 9.29 -1.08 19.53
N ALA A 146 9.93 -1.85 20.43
CA ALA A 146 11.23 -1.49 20.99
C ALA A 146 12.33 -1.39 19.92
N ALA A 147 12.25 -2.14 18.83
CA ALA A 147 13.22 -2.04 17.74
C ALA A 147 13.18 -0.67 17.05
N TYR A 148 11.98 -0.14 16.74
CA TYR A 148 11.84 1.19 16.13
C TYR A 148 12.29 2.30 17.08
N GLN A 149 11.98 2.16 18.38
CA GLN A 149 12.46 3.09 19.40
C GLN A 149 14.00 3.15 19.45
N ARG A 150 14.69 2.00 19.44
CA ARG A 150 16.16 1.95 19.44
C ARG A 150 16.76 2.61 18.20
N LEU A 151 16.13 2.45 17.04
CA LEU A 151 16.55 3.13 15.81
C LEU A 151 16.40 4.66 15.90
N ALA A 152 15.31 5.13 16.51
CA ALA A 152 15.06 6.55 16.75
C ALA A 152 16.07 7.15 17.76
N GLU A 153 16.38 6.43 18.84
CA GLU A 153 17.36 6.84 19.85
C GLU A 153 18.76 6.99 19.25
N ARG A 154 19.12 6.10 18.31
CA ARG A 154 20.36 6.16 17.53
C ARG A 154 20.33 7.20 16.41
N LYS A 155 19.23 7.95 16.26
CA LYS A 155 19.01 8.96 15.20
C LYS A 155 19.16 8.43 13.77
N ILE A 156 18.91 7.13 13.57
CA ILE A 156 18.93 6.50 12.24
C ILE A 156 17.66 6.88 11.46
N ILE A 157 16.53 7.02 12.17
CA ILE A 157 15.23 7.39 11.62
C ILE A 157 14.62 8.54 12.41
N THR A 158 13.68 9.26 11.79
CA THR A 158 12.74 10.13 12.52
C THR A 158 11.47 9.34 12.80
N TRP A 159 11.25 8.94 14.05
CA TRP A 159 10.09 8.12 14.39
C TRP A 159 8.83 8.96 14.64
N PHE A 160 7.73 8.54 14.03
CA PHE A 160 6.38 9.10 14.17
C PHE A 160 5.45 8.05 14.82
N PRO A 161 5.22 8.13 16.14
CA PRO A 161 4.34 7.17 16.81
C PRO A 161 2.87 7.35 16.40
N CYS A 162 2.16 6.24 16.23
CA CYS A 162 0.76 6.25 15.81
C CYS A 162 -0.20 6.71 16.92
N TRP A 163 -0.84 7.87 16.73
CA TRP A 163 -1.83 8.40 17.68
C TRP A 163 -3.12 7.58 17.73
N SER A 164 -3.46 6.81 16.68
CA SER A 164 -4.59 5.87 16.72
C SER A 164 -4.38 4.78 17.77
N HIS A 165 -3.14 4.27 17.90
CA HIS A 165 -2.80 3.29 18.94
C HIS A 165 -2.78 3.91 20.33
N ILE A 166 -2.24 5.12 20.48
CA ILE A 166 -2.34 5.89 21.73
C ILE A 166 -3.80 6.04 22.16
N ARG A 167 -4.68 6.48 21.24
CA ARG A 167 -6.11 6.63 21.50
C ARG A 167 -6.75 5.30 21.92
N ARG A 168 -6.44 4.20 21.25
CA ARG A 168 -6.98 2.86 21.55
C ARG A 168 -6.66 2.45 22.99
N LYS A 169 -5.41 2.64 23.45
CA LYS A 169 -5.01 2.34 24.84
C LYS A 169 -5.87 3.08 25.88
N PHE A 170 -6.13 4.37 25.67
CA PHE A 170 -7.01 5.14 26.56
C PHE A 170 -8.49 4.74 26.43
N PHE A 171 -8.94 4.35 25.25
CA PHE A 171 -10.32 3.89 25.05
C PHE A 171 -10.59 2.59 25.81
N GLU A 172 -9.68 1.60 25.72
CA GLU A 172 -9.77 0.29 26.38
C GLU A 172 -9.55 0.35 27.91
N ALA A 173 -9.04 1.46 28.42
CA ALA A 173 -8.82 1.70 29.85
C ALA A 173 -10.12 2.16 30.56
N GLU A 174 -11.17 1.34 30.55
CA GLU A 174 -12.51 1.74 31.01
C GLU A 174 -12.62 2.11 32.50
N ALA A 175 -11.79 1.50 33.36
CA ALA A 175 -11.76 1.74 34.80
C ALA A 175 -10.73 2.80 35.21
N GLY A 176 -10.95 3.45 36.36
CA GLY A 176 -10.00 4.39 37.00
C GLY A 176 -10.56 5.79 37.17
N ASP A 177 -10.37 6.65 36.16
CA ASP A 177 -10.83 8.05 36.18
C ASP A 177 -11.55 8.38 34.84
N PRO A 178 -12.87 8.13 34.76
CA PRO A 178 -13.63 8.31 33.52
C PRO A 178 -13.61 9.76 33.01
N ALA A 179 -13.62 10.75 33.90
CA ALA A 179 -13.62 12.16 33.54
C ALA A 179 -12.29 12.56 32.87
N PHE A 180 -11.17 12.19 33.49
CA PHE A 180 -9.84 12.45 32.92
C PHE A 180 -9.63 11.70 31.61
N ARG A 181 -10.03 10.42 31.53
CA ARG A 181 -10.00 9.63 30.30
C ARG A 181 -10.80 10.26 29.18
N LYS A 182 -12.04 10.71 29.45
CA LYS A 182 -12.89 11.39 28.46
C LYS A 182 -12.24 12.69 27.98
N TRP A 183 -11.59 13.43 28.87
CA TRP A 183 -10.84 14.63 28.52
C TRP A 183 -9.67 14.31 27.56
N ILE A 184 -8.87 13.28 27.84
CA ILE A 184 -7.77 12.82 26.96
C ILE A 184 -8.31 12.45 25.58
N LEU A 185 -9.34 11.59 25.53
CA LEU A 185 -9.93 11.11 24.28
C LEU A 185 -10.49 12.28 23.44
N ARG A 186 -11.05 13.31 24.09
CA ARG A 186 -11.52 14.52 23.42
C ARG A 186 -10.36 15.35 22.84
N LYS A 187 -9.25 15.50 23.57
CA LYS A 187 -8.05 16.20 23.08
C LYS A 187 -7.45 15.50 21.87
N ILE A 188 -7.33 14.17 21.91
CA ILE A 188 -6.86 13.38 20.76
C ILE A 188 -7.83 13.51 19.58
N ARG A 189 -9.16 13.52 19.82
CA ARG A 189 -10.15 13.76 18.76
C ARG A 189 -9.91 15.11 18.07
N TYR A 190 -9.57 16.16 18.80
CA TYR A 190 -9.25 17.46 18.21
C TYR A 190 -8.02 17.41 17.31
N LEU A 191 -6.96 16.68 17.68
CA LEU A 191 -5.80 16.47 16.80
C LEU A 191 -6.22 15.85 15.46
N PHE A 192 -7.04 14.79 15.48
CA PHE A 192 -7.53 14.17 14.25
C PHE A 192 -8.49 15.07 13.44
N MET A 193 -9.18 16.02 14.06
CA MET A 193 -10.01 16.99 13.35
C MET A 193 -9.15 18.07 12.68
N LEU A 194 -8.13 18.57 13.38
CA LEU A 194 -7.17 19.54 12.86
C LEU A 194 -6.38 18.95 11.69
N GLU A 195 -5.91 17.70 11.80
CA GLU A 195 -5.20 17.04 10.72
C GLU A 195 -6.04 16.90 9.44
N ARG A 196 -7.35 16.65 9.55
CA ARG A 196 -8.24 16.64 8.36
C ARG A 196 -8.25 17.98 7.65
N VAL A 197 -8.29 19.08 8.42
CA VAL A 197 -8.23 20.44 7.86
C VAL A 197 -6.84 20.70 7.28
N ALA A 198 -5.78 20.32 7.99
CA ALA A 198 -4.40 20.58 7.60
C ALA A 198 -4.00 19.83 6.31
N TRP A 199 -4.53 18.62 6.09
CA TRP A 199 -4.33 17.86 4.85
C TRP A 199 -5.12 18.38 3.65
N ALA A 200 -6.14 19.20 3.87
CA ALA A 200 -6.84 19.93 2.80
C ALA A 200 -6.13 21.24 2.40
N ARG A 201 -5.01 21.57 3.05
CA ARG A 201 -4.20 22.76 2.78
C ARG A 201 -2.83 22.40 2.21
N LEU A 202 -2.15 23.42 1.69
CA LEU A 202 -0.77 23.34 1.21
C LEU A 202 0.20 22.93 2.35
N PRO A 203 1.36 22.34 2.03
CA PRO A 203 2.34 21.87 3.02
C PRO A 203 2.74 22.92 4.08
N GLU A 204 2.91 24.18 3.69
CA GLU A 204 3.33 25.27 4.57
C GLU A 204 2.24 25.63 5.57
N GLU A 205 1.00 25.74 5.09
CA GLU A 205 -0.18 25.99 5.91
C GLU A 205 -0.45 24.84 6.88
N ARG A 206 -0.23 23.61 6.42
CA ARG A 206 -0.32 22.41 7.26
C ARG A 206 0.64 22.50 8.43
N LEU A 207 1.91 22.87 8.18
CA LEU A 207 2.89 23.07 9.25
C LEU A 207 2.46 24.18 10.20
N ARG A 208 1.95 25.31 9.69
CA ARG A 208 1.44 26.41 10.52
C ARG A 208 0.31 25.95 11.46
N ILE A 209 -0.70 25.25 10.93
CA ILE A 209 -1.80 24.69 11.75
C ILE A 209 -1.25 23.77 12.84
N ARG A 210 -0.29 22.90 12.50
CA ARG A 210 0.32 21.98 13.47
C ARG A 210 1.04 22.73 14.58
N GLN A 211 1.82 23.77 14.25
CA GLN A 211 2.53 24.56 15.25
C GLN A 211 1.59 25.40 16.12
N GLU A 212 0.62 26.09 15.53
CA GLU A 212 -0.26 27.02 16.25
C GLU A 212 -1.38 26.33 17.04
N LYS A 213 -1.86 25.16 16.57
CA LYS A 213 -3.07 24.52 17.12
C LYS A 213 -2.78 23.15 17.75
N GLU A 214 -1.98 22.31 17.10
CA GLU A 214 -1.76 20.93 17.55
C GLU A 214 -0.69 20.83 18.64
N VAL A 215 0.42 21.54 18.50
CA VAL A 215 1.49 21.55 19.51
C VAL A 215 0.98 21.96 20.90
N PRO A 216 0.19 23.03 21.07
CA PRO A 216 -0.39 23.38 22.38
C PRO A 216 -1.28 22.28 22.98
N ILE A 217 -2.02 21.53 22.15
CA ILE A 217 -2.85 20.41 22.61
C ILE A 217 -1.96 19.26 23.11
N ILE A 218 -0.87 18.96 22.39
CA ILE A 218 0.07 17.92 22.78
C ILE A 218 0.78 18.30 24.09
N ASP A 219 1.16 19.56 24.25
CA ASP A 219 1.82 20.03 25.47
C ASP A 219 0.90 19.98 26.70
N ASP A 220 -0.38 20.39 26.58
CA ASP A 220 -1.41 20.26 27.64
C ASP A 220 -1.68 18.77 27.99
N LEU A 221 -1.67 17.87 27.00
CA LEU A 221 -1.74 16.43 27.24
C LEU A 221 -0.52 15.92 28.02
N ILE A 222 0.69 16.32 27.63
CA ILE A 222 1.94 15.92 28.27
C ILE A 222 1.96 16.35 29.73
N GLU A 223 1.67 17.62 30.00
CA GLU A 223 1.70 18.20 31.34
C GLU A 223 0.74 17.46 32.28
N LYS A 224 -0.54 17.35 31.87
CA LYS A 224 -1.57 16.76 32.74
C LYS A 224 -1.40 15.27 32.94
N ILE A 225 -0.96 14.52 31.92
CA ILE A 225 -0.71 13.09 32.07
C ILE A 225 0.50 12.85 32.99
N LYS A 226 1.57 13.65 32.87
CA LYS A 226 2.73 13.57 33.78
C LYS A 226 2.34 13.88 35.22
N SER A 227 1.68 15.01 35.46
CA SER A 227 1.22 15.41 36.80
C SER A 227 0.32 14.33 37.42
N LYS A 228 -0.67 13.83 36.68
CA LYS A 228 -1.56 12.79 37.19
C LYS A 228 -0.83 11.47 37.52
N LEU A 229 0.23 11.15 36.79
CA LEU A 229 1.05 9.95 37.06
C LEU A 229 1.90 10.11 38.33
N THR A 230 2.40 11.33 38.61
CA THR A 230 3.20 11.63 39.81
C THR A 230 2.36 11.80 41.06
N ASP A 231 1.10 12.22 40.95
CA ASP A 231 0.20 12.47 42.09
C ASP A 231 -0.19 11.21 42.88
N GLY A 232 0.15 10.00 42.38
CA GLY A 232 -0.02 8.73 43.10
C GLY A 232 -1.48 8.26 43.31
N LYS A 233 -2.48 9.06 42.94
CA LYS A 233 -3.93 8.77 43.13
C LYS A 233 -4.50 7.72 42.18
N ILE A 234 -3.66 6.98 41.45
CA ILE A 234 -4.09 5.99 40.47
C ILE A 234 -3.61 4.61 40.90
N LEU A 235 -4.56 3.67 40.92
CA LEU A 235 -4.32 2.27 41.26
C LEU A 235 -3.08 1.72 40.51
N PRO A 236 -2.12 1.12 41.22
CA PRO A 236 -0.82 0.72 40.67
C PRO A 236 -0.86 -0.22 39.45
N LYS A 237 -1.95 -0.97 39.26
CA LYS A 237 -2.16 -1.93 38.16
C LYS A 237 -3.39 -1.61 37.30
N SER A 238 -3.82 -0.35 37.25
CA SER A 238 -4.95 0.03 36.39
C SER A 238 -4.52 0.13 34.92
N LYS A 239 -5.40 -0.30 34.00
CA LYS A 239 -5.23 -0.09 32.55
C LYS A 239 -4.99 1.39 32.20
N LEU A 240 -5.56 2.32 32.97
CA LEU A 240 -5.33 3.75 32.80
C LEU A 240 -3.87 4.12 33.10
N LYS A 241 -3.28 3.58 34.18
CA LYS A 241 -1.86 3.80 34.49
C LYS A 241 -0.95 3.24 33.38
N GLU A 242 -1.29 2.06 32.85
CA GLU A 242 -0.57 1.47 31.71
C GLU A 242 -0.67 2.36 30.45
N ALA A 243 -1.85 2.88 30.13
CA ALA A 243 -2.05 3.78 28.99
C ALA A 243 -1.28 5.10 29.14
N MET A 244 -1.25 5.68 30.35
CA MET A 244 -0.43 6.86 30.64
C MET A 244 1.07 6.56 30.55
N GLY A 245 1.53 5.43 31.11
CA GLY A 245 2.93 5.01 31.01
C GLY A 245 3.35 4.76 29.55
N TYR A 246 2.45 4.16 28.76
CA TYR A 246 2.61 4.00 27.33
C TYR A 246 2.82 5.34 26.63
N PHE A 247 1.93 6.31 26.88
CA PHE A 247 2.01 7.67 26.36
C PHE A 247 3.29 8.39 26.80
N CYS A 248 3.63 8.33 28.09
CA CYS A 248 4.82 8.97 28.65
C CYS A 248 6.12 8.50 27.98
N GLY A 249 6.21 7.20 27.67
CA GLY A 249 7.36 6.66 26.94
C GLY A 249 7.49 7.13 25.48
N LEU A 250 6.45 7.75 24.91
CA LEU A 250 6.47 8.28 23.54
C LEU A 250 6.74 9.79 23.48
N ILE A 251 6.73 10.49 24.61
CA ILE A 251 6.84 11.96 24.71
C ILE A 251 7.98 12.56 23.87
N PRO A 252 9.20 11.98 23.83
CA PRO A 252 10.28 12.52 23.01
C PRO A 252 9.95 12.60 21.51
N TYR A 253 8.98 11.81 21.04
CA TYR A 253 8.65 11.61 19.63
C TYR A 253 7.26 12.13 19.24
N LEU A 254 6.38 12.43 20.20
CA LEU A 254 4.97 12.80 19.94
C LEU A 254 4.81 14.01 19.02
N LYS A 255 5.75 14.97 19.07
CA LYS A 255 5.75 16.19 18.26
C LYS A 255 6.55 16.08 16.96
N ASN A 256 7.15 14.93 16.65
CA ASN A 256 7.99 14.82 15.44
C ASN A 256 7.21 15.09 14.16
N TYR A 257 5.98 14.59 14.05
CA TYR A 257 5.15 14.77 12.86
C TYR A 257 4.78 16.25 12.62
N THR A 258 4.81 17.10 13.66
CA THR A 258 4.48 18.53 13.52
C THR A 258 5.52 19.32 12.76
N LYS A 259 6.69 18.73 12.53
CA LYS A 259 7.84 19.33 11.84
C LYS A 259 7.96 18.90 10.37
N ASP A 260 7.23 17.88 9.93
CA ASP A 260 7.26 17.39 8.55
C ASP A 260 5.85 17.40 7.95
N ALA A 261 5.64 18.23 6.92
CA ALA A 261 4.35 18.38 6.25
C ALA A 261 3.82 17.06 5.68
N PHE A 262 4.67 16.09 5.35
CA PHE A 262 4.26 14.82 4.76
C PHE A 262 4.13 13.68 5.79
N ALA A 263 4.49 13.93 7.05
CA ALA A 263 4.24 12.98 8.13
C ALA A 263 2.75 12.94 8.47
N ARG A 264 2.25 11.74 8.79
CA ARG A 264 0.88 11.49 9.21
C ARG A 264 0.83 11.32 10.73
N LEU A 265 -0.32 11.65 11.30
CA LEU A 265 -0.62 11.43 12.72
C LEU A 265 -0.80 9.94 13.07
N ASP A 266 -1.08 9.09 12.07
CA ASP A 266 -1.39 7.68 12.24
C ASP A 266 -0.61 6.76 11.29
N ASN A 267 -0.68 5.45 11.56
CA ASN A 267 -0.06 4.41 10.77
C ASN A 267 -1.08 3.64 9.91
N ASN A 268 -2.20 4.27 9.52
CA ASN A 268 -3.31 3.58 8.86
C ASN A 268 -2.91 2.98 7.51
N ALA A 269 -1.86 3.50 6.86
CA ALA A 269 -1.37 2.96 5.59
C ALA A 269 -0.85 1.51 5.74
N ALA A 270 0.00 1.26 6.74
CA ALA A 270 0.48 -0.08 7.06
C ALA A 270 -0.67 -0.96 7.57
N GLU A 271 -1.53 -0.45 8.46
CA GLU A 271 -2.68 -1.22 8.97
C GLU A 271 -3.62 -1.68 7.83
N ARG A 272 -3.90 -0.81 6.85
CA ARG A 272 -4.68 -1.18 5.67
C ARG A 272 -3.98 -2.24 4.82
N ALA A 273 -2.66 -2.15 4.69
CA ALA A 273 -1.87 -3.15 3.97
C ALA A 273 -1.78 -4.49 4.72
N VAL A 274 -1.87 -4.52 6.05
CA VAL A 274 -1.95 -5.78 6.82
C VAL A 274 -3.30 -6.51 6.61
N ARG A 275 -4.40 -5.81 6.32
CA ARG A 275 -5.74 -6.41 6.24
C ARG A 275 -5.88 -7.55 5.22
N PRO A 276 -5.43 -7.43 3.95
CA PRO A 276 -5.45 -8.54 3.00
C PRO A 276 -4.72 -9.78 3.51
N LEU A 277 -3.56 -9.60 4.16
CA LEU A 277 -2.85 -10.71 4.78
C LEU A 277 -3.65 -11.33 5.94
N ALA A 278 -4.31 -10.50 6.76
CA ALA A 278 -5.14 -10.97 7.87
C ALA A 278 -6.36 -11.78 7.39
N ILE A 279 -6.99 -11.40 6.28
CA ILE A 279 -8.07 -12.16 5.63
C ILE A 279 -7.48 -13.45 5.04
N GLY A 280 -6.41 -13.31 4.28
CA GLY A 280 -5.63 -14.42 3.74
C GLY A 280 -5.41 -15.49 4.79
N ARG A 281 -4.67 -15.17 5.87
CA ARG A 281 -4.23 -16.14 6.92
C ARG A 281 -5.38 -16.87 7.62
N LYS A 282 -6.60 -16.33 7.60
CA LYS A 282 -7.80 -17.05 8.08
C LYS A 282 -8.23 -18.17 7.11
N ASN A 283 -7.98 -18.04 5.81
CA ASN A 283 -8.42 -18.98 4.78
C ASN A 283 -7.42 -20.11 4.49
N TRP A 284 -6.14 -19.80 4.32
CA TRP A 284 -5.03 -20.77 4.13
C TRP A 284 -4.35 -21.26 5.42
N LEU A 285 -4.68 -20.70 6.59
CA LEU A 285 -4.25 -21.10 7.94
C LEU A 285 -2.76 -20.96 8.28
N PHE A 286 -1.84 -21.37 7.40
CA PHE A 286 -0.40 -21.35 7.62
C PHE A 286 0.41 -21.36 6.32
N PHE A 287 1.69 -21.02 6.41
CA PHE A 287 2.69 -21.27 5.38
C PHE A 287 3.29 -22.65 5.55
N GLY A 288 3.42 -23.44 4.47
CA GLY A 288 3.90 -24.82 4.54
C GLY A 288 5.40 -25.00 4.71
N SER A 289 6.19 -23.96 4.42
CA SER A 289 7.65 -23.93 4.53
C SER A 289 8.15 -22.49 4.58
N PRO A 290 9.42 -22.24 4.98
CA PRO A 290 10.04 -20.91 4.88
C PRO A 290 9.98 -20.34 3.46
N ASP A 291 10.30 -21.13 2.44
CA ASP A 291 10.21 -20.72 1.03
C ASP A 291 8.77 -20.33 0.62
N GLY A 292 7.77 -21.01 1.17
CA GLY A 292 6.37 -20.66 0.97
C GLY A 292 6.01 -19.32 1.62
N GLY A 293 6.63 -18.99 2.76
CA GLY A 293 6.54 -17.70 3.43
C GLY A 293 7.15 -16.58 2.58
N GLU A 294 8.37 -16.77 2.12
CA GLU A 294 9.08 -15.83 1.24
C GLU A 294 8.34 -15.61 -0.08
N ALA A 295 7.91 -16.69 -0.74
CA ALA A 295 7.12 -16.61 -1.97
C ALA A 295 5.81 -15.85 -1.75
N GLY A 296 5.15 -16.08 -0.60
CA GLY A 296 3.96 -15.35 -0.21
C GLY A 296 4.21 -13.86 -0.03
N ALA A 297 5.35 -13.49 0.57
CA ALA A 297 5.75 -12.10 0.78
C ALA A 297 5.95 -11.36 -0.55
N ILE A 298 6.71 -11.96 -1.48
CA ILE A 298 6.95 -11.40 -2.82
C ILE A 298 5.63 -11.20 -3.59
N LEU A 299 4.79 -12.23 -3.65
CA LEU A 299 3.57 -12.19 -4.45
C LEU A 299 2.49 -11.29 -3.82
N LEU A 300 2.37 -11.26 -2.48
CA LEU A 300 1.51 -10.28 -1.81
C LEU A 300 1.96 -8.85 -2.11
N SER A 301 3.27 -8.58 -2.16
CA SER A 301 3.79 -7.25 -2.46
C SER A 301 3.35 -6.75 -3.82
N LEU A 302 3.52 -7.59 -4.86
CA LEU A 302 3.10 -7.28 -6.23
C LEU A 302 1.58 -7.10 -6.33
N VAL A 303 0.82 -8.09 -5.84
CA VAL A 303 -0.64 -8.09 -5.94
C VAL A 303 -1.28 -6.94 -5.17
N GLN A 304 -0.83 -6.69 -3.94
CA GLN A 304 -1.44 -5.66 -3.09
C GLN A 304 -0.99 -4.25 -3.50
N THR A 305 0.19 -4.10 -4.11
CA THR A 305 0.57 -2.86 -4.78
C THR A 305 -0.34 -2.59 -5.97
N CYS A 306 -0.58 -3.58 -6.84
CA CYS A 306 -1.52 -3.44 -7.97
C CYS A 306 -2.91 -3.00 -7.50
N ARG A 307 -3.46 -3.70 -6.50
CA ARG A 307 -4.77 -3.34 -5.91
C ARG A 307 -4.80 -1.93 -5.35
N GLY A 308 -3.73 -1.51 -4.68
CA GLY A 308 -3.59 -0.17 -4.14
C GLY A 308 -3.55 0.94 -5.19
N LEU A 309 -3.12 0.60 -6.42
CA LEU A 309 -3.08 1.49 -7.59
C LEU A 309 -4.30 1.35 -8.50
N GLY A 310 -5.27 0.49 -8.16
CA GLY A 310 -6.43 0.21 -9.02
C GLY A 310 -6.09 -0.60 -10.28
N ILE A 311 -4.96 -1.30 -10.28
CA ILE A 311 -4.53 -2.17 -11.39
C ILE A 311 -5.09 -3.58 -11.19
N ASN A 312 -5.63 -4.18 -12.26
CA ASN A 312 -6.02 -5.59 -12.27
C ASN A 312 -4.77 -6.47 -12.10
N PRO A 313 -4.60 -7.18 -10.96
CA PRO A 313 -3.39 -7.96 -10.71
C PRO A 313 -3.17 -9.07 -11.73
N ARG A 314 -4.23 -9.70 -12.26
CA ARG A 314 -4.12 -10.77 -13.25
C ARG A 314 -3.49 -10.26 -14.54
N GLU A 315 -4.02 -9.16 -15.09
CA GLU A 315 -3.50 -8.56 -16.32
C GLU A 315 -2.05 -8.10 -16.18
N TYR A 316 -1.74 -7.45 -15.06
CA TYR A 316 -0.38 -7.01 -14.78
C TYR A 316 0.59 -8.18 -14.68
N LEU A 317 0.24 -9.20 -13.88
CA LEU A 317 1.09 -10.36 -13.67
C LEU A 317 1.30 -11.12 -14.98
N GLU A 318 0.24 -11.32 -15.77
CA GLU A 318 0.34 -12.00 -17.06
C GLU A 318 1.32 -11.27 -18.01
N ASP A 319 1.17 -9.96 -18.20
CA ASP A 319 2.07 -9.17 -19.05
C ASP A 319 3.52 -9.21 -18.53
N VAL A 320 3.72 -8.99 -17.24
CA VAL A 320 5.07 -8.97 -16.64
C VAL A 320 5.73 -10.34 -16.76
N MET A 321 5.01 -11.43 -16.46
CA MET A 321 5.58 -12.78 -16.50
C MET A 321 5.96 -13.21 -17.92
N ARG A 322 5.26 -12.71 -18.95
CA ARG A 322 5.61 -13.00 -20.36
C ARG A 322 6.89 -12.33 -20.84
N ARG A 323 7.37 -11.28 -20.17
CA ARG A 323 8.53 -10.51 -20.65
C ARG A 323 9.68 -10.36 -19.67
N ILE A 324 9.47 -10.60 -18.37
CA ILE A 324 10.50 -10.32 -17.34
C ILE A 324 11.82 -11.07 -17.59
N MET A 325 11.77 -12.29 -18.13
CA MET A 325 12.96 -13.10 -18.38
C MET A 325 13.83 -12.55 -19.52
N GLY A 326 13.23 -11.97 -20.55
CA GLY A 326 13.92 -11.30 -21.67
C GLY A 326 14.09 -9.79 -21.48
N HIS A 327 13.53 -9.21 -20.42
CA HIS A 327 13.61 -7.78 -20.15
C HIS A 327 15.02 -7.38 -19.72
N ASN A 328 15.48 -6.21 -20.15
CA ASN A 328 16.79 -5.72 -19.76
C ASN A 328 16.86 -5.56 -18.22
N SER A 329 17.82 -6.22 -17.59
CA SER A 329 18.01 -6.23 -16.14
C SER A 329 18.21 -4.84 -15.54
N GLN A 330 18.81 -3.89 -16.28
CA GLN A 330 18.97 -2.50 -15.87
C GLN A 330 17.68 -1.69 -15.95
N LYS A 331 16.65 -2.21 -16.62
CA LYS A 331 15.36 -1.55 -16.87
C LYS A 331 14.18 -2.25 -16.19
N ILE A 332 14.44 -3.14 -15.23
CA ILE A 332 13.37 -3.85 -14.49
C ILE A 332 12.40 -2.88 -13.81
N TYR A 333 12.84 -1.67 -13.47
CA TYR A 333 11.96 -0.62 -12.92
C TYR A 333 10.80 -0.24 -13.86
N GLU A 334 10.93 -0.41 -15.17
CA GLU A 334 9.85 -0.16 -16.15
C GLU A 334 8.68 -1.15 -15.98
N LEU A 335 8.91 -2.27 -15.29
CA LEU A 335 7.91 -3.29 -14.98
C LEU A 335 7.21 -3.05 -13.64
N LEU A 336 7.61 -2.03 -12.85
CA LEU A 336 6.93 -1.70 -11.61
C LEU A 336 5.45 -1.39 -11.87
N PRO A 337 4.52 -1.71 -10.94
CA PRO A 337 3.08 -1.54 -11.20
C PRO A 337 2.66 -0.16 -11.69
N ASP A 338 3.19 0.92 -11.11
CA ASP A 338 2.87 2.29 -11.51
C ASP A 338 3.50 2.69 -12.85
N GLU A 339 4.74 2.28 -13.12
CA GLU A 339 5.42 2.50 -14.40
C GLU A 339 4.77 1.70 -15.54
N TRP A 340 4.36 0.46 -15.25
CA TRP A 340 3.58 -0.37 -16.15
C TRP A 340 2.26 0.31 -16.54
N LEU A 341 1.54 0.88 -15.56
CA LEU A 341 0.29 1.58 -15.80
C LEU A 341 0.50 2.85 -16.64
N LYS A 342 1.53 3.64 -16.32
CA LYS A 342 1.91 4.84 -17.09
C LYS A 342 2.20 4.48 -18.55
N ASN A 343 3.03 3.47 -18.78
CA ASN A 343 3.42 3.01 -20.11
C ASN A 343 2.23 2.48 -20.92
N ARG A 344 1.31 1.74 -20.28
CA ARG A 344 0.09 1.24 -20.92
C ARG A 344 -0.83 2.40 -21.35
N ASN A 345 -1.01 3.40 -20.50
CA ASN A 345 -1.82 4.58 -20.80
C ASN A 345 -1.22 5.42 -21.93
N GLN A 346 0.11 5.61 -21.96
CA GLN A 346 0.78 6.31 -23.05
C GLN A 346 0.60 5.62 -24.40
N LYS A 347 0.72 4.29 -24.44
CA LYS A 347 0.46 3.49 -25.65
C LYS A 347 -0.98 3.64 -26.14
N ALA A 348 -1.95 3.59 -25.23
CA ALA A 348 -3.37 3.77 -25.57
C ALA A 348 -3.66 5.16 -26.17
N VAL A 349 -3.09 6.23 -25.59
CA VAL A 349 -3.21 7.60 -26.12
C VAL A 349 -2.59 7.70 -27.51
N THR A 350 -1.39 7.15 -27.69
CA THR A 350 -0.67 7.18 -28.98
C THR A 350 -1.46 6.47 -30.07
N GLN A 351 -2.03 5.31 -29.74
CA GLN A 351 -2.84 4.53 -30.66
C GLN A 351 -4.15 5.25 -31.03
N SER A 352 -4.81 5.90 -30.07
CA SER A 352 -6.00 6.72 -30.33
C SER A 352 -5.70 7.92 -31.24
N VAL A 353 -4.59 8.64 -31.00
CA VAL A 353 -4.14 9.75 -31.86
C VAL A 353 -3.81 9.26 -33.27
N PHE A 354 -3.18 8.10 -33.40
CA PHE A 354 -2.90 7.49 -34.70
C PHE A 354 -4.20 7.18 -35.46
N TYR A 355 -5.17 6.50 -34.82
CA TYR A 355 -6.47 6.21 -35.44
C TYR A 355 -7.23 7.48 -35.84
N TYR A 356 -7.24 8.51 -34.99
CA TYR A 356 -7.87 9.79 -35.30
C TYR A 356 -7.21 10.48 -36.49
N ARG A 357 -5.87 10.48 -36.57
CA ARG A 357 -5.12 11.03 -37.73
C ARG A 357 -5.42 10.27 -39.02
N VAL A 358 -5.48 8.93 -38.97
CA VAL A 358 -5.85 8.11 -40.12
C VAL A 358 -7.30 8.39 -40.55
N HIS A 359 -8.21 8.58 -39.60
CA HIS A 359 -9.60 8.92 -39.90
C HIS A 359 -9.73 10.31 -40.55
N LEU A 360 -9.05 11.33 -40.01
CA LEU A 360 -9.01 12.67 -40.61
C LEU A 360 -8.35 12.67 -42.00
N ALA A 361 -7.30 11.88 -42.21
CA ALA A 361 -6.67 11.74 -43.52
C ALA A 361 -7.63 11.09 -44.55
N LYS A 362 -8.44 10.12 -44.13
CA LYS A 362 -9.50 9.53 -44.97
C LYS A 362 -10.62 10.54 -45.27
N GLN A 363 -11.08 11.32 -44.29
CA GLN A 363 -12.08 12.38 -44.52
C GLN A 363 -11.56 13.47 -45.46
N LYS A 364 -10.30 13.90 -45.31
CA LYS A 364 -9.67 14.84 -46.25
C LYS A 364 -9.58 14.27 -47.65
N ARG A 365 -9.25 12.99 -47.83
CA ARG A 365 -9.24 12.32 -49.15
C ARG A 365 -10.64 12.32 -49.80
N LEU A 366 -11.68 12.01 -49.02
CA LEU A 366 -13.07 12.02 -49.49
C LEU A 366 -13.59 13.43 -49.86
N LEU A 367 -13.00 14.49 -49.29
CA LEU A 367 -13.33 15.88 -49.64
C LEU A 367 -12.54 16.42 -50.84
N VAL A 368 -11.45 15.77 -51.28
CA VAL A 368 -10.73 16.12 -52.52
C VAL A 368 -11.41 15.50 -53.75
N ASP A 369 -12.18 14.43 -53.57
CA ASP A 369 -12.93 13.74 -54.64
C ASP A 369 -14.36 14.29 -54.86
N TYR A 370 -14.69 15.45 -54.26
CA TYR A 370 -15.99 16.11 -54.43
C TYR A 370 -15.79 17.54 -54.94
N GLU A 371 -15.78 17.73 -56.26
CA GLU A 371 -15.99 19.05 -56.87
C GLU A 371 -17.50 19.40 -56.82
N PRO A 372 -17.94 20.42 -56.07
CA PRO A 372 -19.32 20.84 -56.12
C PRO A 372 -19.51 21.77 -57.32
N SER A 373 -20.26 21.30 -58.31
CA SER A 373 -20.68 22.07 -59.47
C SER A 373 -21.95 22.87 -59.18
N PHE A 374 -21.93 23.90 -58.32
CA PHE A 374 -23.00 24.91 -58.23
C PHE A 374 -22.49 26.26 -57.66
N PRO A 375 -23.14 27.40 -58.01
CA PRO A 375 -22.50 28.72 -58.03
C PRO A 375 -22.34 29.37 -56.65
N VAL A 376 -21.32 30.23 -56.58
CA VAL A 376 -20.96 31.06 -55.43
C VAL A 376 -22.12 31.99 -55.05
N VAL A 377 -22.70 31.76 -53.87
CA VAL A 377 -23.49 32.79 -53.17
C VAL A 377 -22.66 33.28 -52.00
N SER A 378 -22.22 34.53 -52.09
CA SER A 378 -21.55 35.26 -51.03
C SER A 378 -22.50 35.48 -49.85
N ILE A 379 -22.15 34.95 -48.67
CA ILE A 379 -22.73 35.40 -47.39
C ILE A 379 -21.56 35.80 -46.50
N VAL A 380 -21.55 37.09 -46.16
CA VAL A 380 -20.71 37.72 -45.14
C VAL A 380 -21.46 37.71 -43.81
N ALA A 381 -20.70 37.70 -42.70
CA ALA A 381 -21.08 37.90 -41.28
C ALA A 381 -21.43 36.60 -40.52
N SER A 382 -21.04 36.40 -39.25
CA SER A 382 -20.38 37.23 -38.22
C SER A 382 -19.93 36.33 -37.07
N ASP A 383 -18.97 36.80 -36.28
CA ASP A 383 -18.58 36.25 -34.98
C ASP A 383 -19.76 36.09 -34.00
N SER A 384 -19.62 35.09 -33.10
CA SER A 384 -20.15 34.99 -31.72
C SER A 384 -21.09 33.81 -31.39
N LEU A 385 -20.86 33.28 -30.18
CA LEU A 385 -21.64 32.33 -29.35
C LEU A 385 -21.42 30.84 -29.66
N LEU A 386 -21.07 29.95 -28.71
CA LEU A 386 -21.71 29.66 -27.40
C LEU A 386 -20.65 29.09 -26.42
N TYR A 387 -20.43 29.68 -25.23
CA TYR A 387 -21.14 29.44 -23.96
C TYR A 387 -21.26 27.97 -23.50
N SER A 388 -20.57 27.71 -22.38
CA SER A 388 -20.59 26.49 -21.55
C SER A 388 -21.80 26.47 -20.61
N PRO A 389 -22.54 25.34 -20.48
CA PRO A 389 -23.61 25.23 -19.50
C PRO A 389 -23.26 24.30 -18.31
N TYR A 390 -23.36 24.90 -17.12
CA TYR A 390 -23.70 24.33 -15.81
C TYR A 390 -22.66 23.62 -14.92
N ALA A 391 -22.22 24.41 -13.92
CA ALA A 391 -21.97 23.99 -12.56
C ALA A 391 -23.27 23.82 -11.73
N LYS A 392 -23.12 23.12 -10.58
CA LYS A 392 -23.97 23.08 -9.36
C LYS A 392 -25.18 22.14 -9.31
N ARG A 393 -25.04 21.08 -8.49
CA ARG A 393 -25.97 20.61 -7.44
C ARG A 393 -25.08 20.08 -6.30
N GLY A 394 -25.21 20.43 -5.02
CA GLY A 394 -26.39 20.77 -4.24
C GLY A 394 -26.56 19.68 -3.18
N HIS A 395 -26.20 20.00 -1.94
CA HIS A 395 -26.34 19.19 -0.72
C HIS A 395 -27.78 18.71 -0.48
N ASP A 396 -27.92 17.50 0.10
CA ASP A 396 -28.82 17.16 1.23
C ASP A 396 -28.42 15.75 1.73
N GLN A 397 -27.92 15.60 2.96
CA GLN A 397 -28.63 15.32 4.22
C GLN A 397 -29.33 13.95 4.30
N ASN A 398 -28.89 13.20 5.32
CA ASN A 398 -29.65 12.33 6.25
C ASN A 398 -29.59 10.79 6.20
N PHE A 399 -29.27 10.27 7.41
CA PHE A 399 -29.54 8.97 8.07
C PHE A 399 -28.73 7.71 7.75
N PRO A 400 -28.60 6.76 8.71
CA PRO A 400 -28.69 6.82 10.19
C PRO A 400 -27.37 6.54 10.93
#